data_AF-L9JAB3-F1
#
_entry.id   AF-L9JAB3-F1
#
_cell.length_a   1.000
_cell.length_b   1.000
_cell.length_c   1.000
_cell.angle_alpha   90.00
_cell.angle_beta   90.00
_cell.angle_gamma   90.00
#
_symmetry.space_group_name_H-M   'P 1'
#
loop_
_entity.id
_entity.type
_entity.pdbx_description
1 polymer ?
#
loop_
_entity_poly.entity_id
_entity_poly.type
_entity_poly.pdbx_seq_one_letter_code
_entity_poly.pdbx_strand_id
1 'polypeptide(L)'
;MAAPAAAGAASAELVIGWCIFGLLLLDWANANVSRQIEDTVLYGYYTLYSVILFCVFFWIPFVYFYYEEKDDDDTGKCTQIKTALKYTLGFAVICALLLLVGAFVPLSVPNNKNSTEWEKVKFLFEELGSSHGLAALSFSISSLTLIGMLAAITYTAYGMSALPLNLIKGTRSAAYERLENTEDIEEVEQHIQTIKSKSKDGRPLPARDKRALKQFEERLRTLRKRERHLEFIENSWWTKFCGALRPLKVFPLDYILITIIIMYFIFTSMAGIRNIGIWFFWIRLYKIRRGRTRPQALLFLCMILLLIVLHTSYMIYSLAPQYVMYGSQNYLIVFLIGLIVSCCKGKKSVIEGVDEDSDISDDEPSAYSV
;
A
#
# COMPACT_ATOMS: atom_id res chain seq x y z
N MET A 1 -40.07 4.37 -73.80
CA MET A 1 -39.81 3.88 -72.44
C MET A 1 -38.41 4.31 -72.05
N ALA A 2 -38.29 5.38 -71.27
CA ALA A 2 -37.03 5.93 -70.80
C ALA A 2 -37.16 6.25 -69.30
N ALA A 3 -36.06 6.05 -68.57
CA ALA A 3 -35.87 6.11 -67.10
C ALA A 3 -36.40 4.88 -66.33
N PRO A 4 -35.56 4.24 -65.48
CA PRO A 4 -34.95 4.89 -64.31
C PRO A 4 -33.48 4.50 -64.07
N ALA A 5 -32.54 5.45 -64.19
CA ALA A 5 -31.15 5.26 -63.75
C ALA A 5 -30.62 6.43 -62.87
N ALA A 6 -31.32 7.56 -62.81
CA ALA A 6 -30.86 8.75 -62.09
C ALA A 6 -31.16 8.75 -60.58
N ALA A 7 -32.09 7.92 -60.10
CA ALA A 7 -32.50 7.91 -58.69
C ALA A 7 -31.49 7.22 -57.75
N GLY A 8 -30.65 6.31 -58.27
CA GLY A 8 -29.66 5.58 -57.46
C GLY A 8 -28.33 6.32 -57.23
N ALA A 9 -28.00 7.29 -58.08
CA ALA A 9 -26.76 8.08 -57.94
C ALA A 9 -26.88 9.17 -56.87
N ALA A 10 -28.07 9.79 -56.74
CA ALA A 10 -28.33 10.83 -55.74
C ALA A 10 -28.34 10.28 -54.30
N SER A 11 -28.72 9.01 -54.10
CA SER A 11 -28.68 8.37 -52.79
C SER A 11 -27.27 7.97 -52.36
N ALA A 12 -26.40 7.58 -53.29
CA ALA A 12 -25.01 7.23 -53.00
C ALA A 12 -24.18 8.46 -52.55
N GLU A 13 -24.35 9.62 -53.21
CA GLU A 13 -23.69 10.87 -52.83
C GLU A 13 -24.12 11.36 -51.43
N LEU A 14 -25.40 11.20 -51.08
CA LEU A 14 -25.89 11.52 -49.73
C LEU A 14 -25.30 10.57 -48.69
N VAL A 15 -25.21 9.27 -48.96
CA VAL A 15 -24.61 8.31 -48.03
C VAL A 15 -23.12 8.60 -47.81
N ILE A 16 -22.38 8.92 -48.88
CA ILE A 16 -20.96 9.30 -48.77
C ILE A 16 -20.81 10.60 -47.98
N GLY A 17 -21.65 11.61 -48.24
CA GLY A 17 -21.66 12.87 -47.49
C GLY A 17 -21.95 12.69 -46.00
N TRP A 18 -22.93 11.84 -45.66
CA TRP A 18 -23.25 11.51 -44.26
C TRP A 18 -22.17 10.65 -43.59
N CYS A 19 -21.49 9.77 -44.32
CA CYS A 19 -20.33 9.03 -43.79
C CYS A 19 -19.12 9.94 -43.53
N ILE A 20 -18.81 10.88 -44.44
CA ILE A 20 -17.73 11.86 -44.24
C ILE A 20 -18.07 12.79 -43.09
N PHE A 21 -19.31 13.29 -43.02
CA PHE A 21 -19.76 14.11 -41.90
C PHE A 21 -19.75 13.34 -40.58
N GLY A 22 -20.17 12.07 -40.57
CA GLY A 22 -20.08 11.19 -39.40
C GLY A 22 -18.65 10.93 -38.94
N LEU A 23 -17.72 10.70 -39.88
CA LEU A 23 -16.28 10.56 -39.58
C LEU A 23 -15.70 11.88 -39.05
N LEU A 24 -16.04 13.02 -39.65
CA LEU A 24 -15.58 14.34 -39.20
C LEU A 24 -16.13 14.69 -37.81
N LEU A 25 -17.39 14.34 -37.53
CA LEU A 25 -18.05 14.58 -36.25
C LEU A 25 -17.52 13.62 -35.16
N LEU A 26 -17.17 12.38 -35.53
CA LEU A 26 -16.49 11.44 -34.65
C LEU A 26 -15.08 11.92 -34.32
N ASP A 27 -14.29 12.37 -35.31
CA ASP A 27 -12.95 12.91 -35.08
C ASP A 27 -12.99 14.19 -34.25
N TRP A 28 -13.96 15.08 -34.50
CA TRP A 28 -14.18 16.28 -33.68
C TRP A 28 -14.55 15.93 -32.24
N ALA A 29 -15.46 14.98 -32.03
CA ALA A 29 -15.87 14.54 -30.70
C ALA A 29 -14.71 13.86 -29.96
N ASN A 30 -13.95 13.00 -30.63
CA ASN A 30 -12.82 12.28 -30.05
C ASN A 30 -11.67 13.25 -29.69
N ALA A 31 -11.42 14.25 -30.56
CA ALA A 31 -10.46 15.32 -30.28
C ALA A 31 -10.93 16.22 -29.11
N ASN A 32 -12.21 16.54 -29.02
CA ASN A 32 -12.76 17.36 -27.94
C ASN A 32 -12.70 16.64 -26.58
N VAL A 33 -13.06 15.35 -26.54
CA VAL A 33 -12.98 14.51 -25.33
C VAL A 33 -11.53 14.32 -24.89
N SER A 34 -10.62 14.03 -25.82
CA SER A 34 -9.19 13.84 -25.51
C SER A 34 -8.57 15.11 -24.94
N ARG A 35 -8.85 16.29 -25.53
CA ARG A 35 -8.37 17.59 -25.01
C ARG A 35 -8.90 17.87 -23.61
N GLN A 36 -10.17 17.60 -23.33
CA GLN A 36 -10.73 17.76 -22.00
C GLN A 36 -10.05 16.86 -20.96
N ILE A 37 -9.74 15.61 -21.33
CA ILE A 37 -9.02 14.67 -20.46
C ILE A 37 -7.58 15.14 -20.24
N GLU A 38 -6.88 15.55 -21.30
CA GLU A 38 -5.51 16.08 -21.22
C GLU A 38 -5.44 17.32 -20.32
N ASP A 39 -6.32 18.30 -20.52
CA ASP A 39 -6.39 19.50 -19.70
C ASP A 39 -6.69 19.17 -18.23
N THR A 40 -7.66 18.26 -17.99
CA THR A 40 -8.01 17.84 -16.62
C THR A 40 -6.83 17.15 -15.91
N VAL A 41 -6.12 16.26 -16.62
CA VAL A 41 -4.94 15.56 -16.08
C VAL A 41 -3.80 16.56 -15.84
N LEU A 42 -3.60 17.52 -16.75
CA LEU A 42 -2.59 18.57 -16.65
C LEU A 42 -2.85 19.47 -15.43
N TYR A 43 -4.07 19.97 -15.24
CA TYR A 43 -4.45 20.75 -14.05
C TYR A 43 -4.33 19.92 -12.77
N GLY A 44 -4.70 18.64 -12.82
CA GLY A 44 -4.52 17.70 -11.71
C GLY A 44 -3.05 17.57 -11.31
N TYR A 45 -2.17 17.39 -12.28
CA TYR A 45 -0.72 17.34 -12.10
C TYR A 45 -0.18 18.64 -11.46
N TYR A 46 -0.55 19.81 -12.00
CA TYR A 46 -0.14 21.11 -11.46
C TYR A 46 -0.57 21.29 -10.01
N THR A 47 -1.82 20.95 -9.71
CA THR A 47 -2.39 21.09 -8.37
C THR A 47 -1.70 20.17 -7.38
N LEU A 48 -1.54 18.88 -7.72
CA LEU A 48 -0.91 17.90 -6.83
C LEU A 48 0.55 18.24 -6.54
N TYR A 49 1.31 18.66 -7.56
CA TYR A 49 2.72 19.00 -7.39
C TYR A 49 2.91 20.29 -6.61
N SER A 50 2.03 21.27 -6.82
CA SER A 50 2.00 22.49 -6.01
C SER A 50 1.65 22.19 -4.54
N VAL A 51 0.72 21.27 -4.29
CA VAL A 51 0.38 20.80 -2.92
C VAL A 51 1.57 20.09 -2.28
N ILE A 52 2.32 19.26 -3.01
CA ILE A 52 3.53 18.59 -2.49
C ILE A 52 4.59 19.63 -2.10
N LEU A 53 4.87 20.61 -2.97
CA LEU A 53 5.83 21.68 -2.67
C LEU A 53 5.38 22.54 -1.48
N PHE A 54 4.09 22.89 -1.43
CA PHE A 54 3.51 23.59 -0.29
C PHE A 54 3.67 22.79 1.01
N CYS A 55 3.39 21.49 0.98
CA CYS A 55 3.55 20.63 2.15
C CYS A 55 5.00 20.57 2.64
N VAL A 56 5.96 20.40 1.72
CA VAL A 56 7.39 20.24 2.06
C VAL A 56 8.05 21.55 2.48
N PHE A 57 7.80 22.65 1.78
CA PHE A 57 8.50 23.92 2.01
C PHE A 57 7.75 24.91 2.90
N PHE A 58 6.44 24.76 3.07
CA PHE A 58 5.65 25.67 3.89
C PHE A 58 5.01 24.95 5.08
N TRP A 59 4.14 23.97 4.83
CA TRP A 59 3.33 23.36 5.89
C TRP A 59 4.16 22.64 6.95
N ILE A 60 5.07 21.74 6.55
CA ILE A 60 5.91 20.99 7.49
C ILE A 60 6.84 21.91 8.29
N PRO A 61 7.60 22.85 7.66
CA PRO A 61 8.39 23.84 8.40
C PRO A 61 7.53 24.71 9.32
N PHE A 62 6.31 25.09 8.90
CA PHE A 62 5.41 25.91 9.70
C PHE A 62 4.98 25.20 10.97
N VAL A 63 4.51 23.96 10.82
CA VAL A 63 4.12 23.14 11.96
C VAL A 63 5.35 22.86 12.85
N TYR A 64 6.53 22.68 12.28
CA TYR A 64 7.78 22.50 13.03
C TYR A 64 8.07 23.68 13.96
N PHE A 65 8.18 24.90 13.42
CA PHE A 65 8.48 26.09 14.23
C PHE A 65 7.32 26.46 15.17
N TYR A 66 6.08 26.21 14.76
CA TYR A 66 4.93 26.42 15.62
C TYR A 66 4.99 25.54 16.88
N TYR A 67 5.38 24.27 16.75
CA TYR A 67 5.53 23.37 17.91
C TYR A 67 6.80 23.63 18.72
N GLU A 68 7.91 24.06 18.10
CA GLU A 68 9.12 24.47 18.85
C GLU A 68 8.81 25.65 19.79
N GLU A 69 8.15 26.69 19.29
CA GLU A 69 7.80 27.89 20.06
C GLU A 69 6.67 27.63 21.09
N LYS A 70 5.96 26.51 20.97
CA LYS A 70 4.88 26.16 21.91
C LYS A 70 5.42 25.72 23.27
N ASP A 71 6.64 25.19 23.32
CA ASP A 71 7.22 24.66 24.54
C ASP A 71 7.76 25.78 25.48
N ASP A 72 7.77 27.05 25.03
CA ASP A 72 8.05 28.24 25.85
C ASP A 72 6.73 28.83 26.39
N ASP A 73 6.37 28.50 27.63
CA ASP A 73 5.03 28.66 28.26
C ASP A 73 4.44 30.10 28.30
N ASP A 74 5.19 31.15 27.96
CA ASP A 74 4.80 32.56 28.17
C ASP A 74 4.45 33.36 26.89
N THR A 75 4.51 32.76 25.69
CA THR A 75 4.33 33.49 24.42
C THR A 75 2.86 33.49 23.94
N GLY A 76 2.28 34.68 23.74
CA GLY A 76 0.93 34.83 23.17
C GLY A 76 0.77 34.19 21.78
N LYS A 77 -0.37 33.54 21.52
CA LYS A 77 -0.67 32.79 20.26
C LYS A 77 -0.37 33.57 18.97
N CYS A 78 -0.64 34.88 18.95
CA CYS A 78 -0.40 35.73 17.78
C CYS A 78 1.11 35.93 17.52
N THR A 79 1.90 36.07 18.58
CA THR A 79 3.36 36.20 18.51
C THR A 79 3.99 34.90 18.04
N GLN A 80 3.51 33.76 18.56
CA GLN A 80 3.94 32.43 18.15
C GLN A 80 3.77 32.20 16.63
N ILE A 81 2.60 32.53 16.08
CA ILE A 81 2.34 32.38 14.64
C ILE A 81 3.24 33.32 13.81
N LYS A 82 3.47 34.55 14.26
CA LYS A 82 4.35 35.50 13.57
C LYS A 82 5.80 35.02 13.54
N THR A 83 6.29 34.51 14.66
CA THR A 83 7.64 33.96 14.78
C THR A 83 7.80 32.71 13.90
N ALA A 84 6.83 31.78 13.96
CA ALA A 84 6.83 30.61 13.08
C ALA A 84 6.81 31.01 11.59
N LEU A 85 5.94 31.95 11.21
CA LEU A 85 5.87 32.46 9.83
C LEU A 85 7.20 33.07 9.37
N LYS A 86 7.87 33.85 10.22
CA LYS A 86 9.17 34.46 9.91
C LYS A 86 10.22 33.41 9.53
N TYR A 87 10.29 32.29 10.26
CA TYR A 87 11.25 31.22 9.96
C TYR A 87 10.83 30.38 8.76
N THR A 88 9.53 30.14 8.56
CA THR A 88 9.03 29.43 7.36
C THR A 88 9.27 30.20 6.08
N LEU A 89 9.35 31.53 6.15
CA LEU A 89 9.64 32.36 4.99
C LEU A 89 11.00 32.00 4.38
N GLY A 90 11.98 31.59 5.20
CA GLY A 90 13.27 31.10 4.71
C GLY A 90 13.13 29.86 3.81
N PHE A 91 12.29 28.91 4.19
CA PHE A 91 12.01 27.71 3.38
C PHE A 91 11.20 28.05 2.12
N ALA A 92 10.28 29.02 2.21
CA ALA A 92 9.56 29.53 1.05
C ALA A 92 10.50 30.22 0.03
N VAL A 93 11.53 30.95 0.51
CA VAL A 93 12.57 31.53 -0.35
C VAL A 93 13.37 30.44 -1.05
N ILE A 94 13.74 29.37 -0.35
CA ILE A 94 14.42 28.21 -0.98
C ILE A 94 13.53 27.58 -2.07
N CYS A 95 12.23 27.43 -1.81
CA CYS A 95 11.26 26.95 -2.81
C CYS A 95 11.20 27.88 -4.03
N ALA A 96 11.13 29.19 -3.81
CA ALA A 96 11.13 30.18 -4.89
C ALA A 96 12.42 30.11 -5.71
N LEU A 97 13.59 29.96 -5.07
CA LEU A 97 14.86 29.79 -5.77
C LEU A 97 14.89 28.51 -6.61
N LEU A 98 14.40 27.38 -6.08
CA LEU A 98 14.30 26.13 -6.84
C LEU A 98 13.37 26.26 -8.06
N LEU A 99 12.22 26.91 -7.90
CA LEU A 99 11.30 27.18 -9.00
C LEU A 99 11.88 28.15 -10.03
N LEU A 100 12.58 29.20 -9.59
CA LEU A 100 13.25 30.14 -10.49
C LEU A 100 14.35 29.43 -11.30
N VAL A 101 15.19 28.62 -10.65
CA VAL A 101 16.20 27.81 -11.38
C VAL A 101 15.51 26.92 -12.40
N GLY A 102 14.45 26.20 -12.01
CA GLY A 102 13.70 25.37 -12.94
C GLY A 102 13.02 26.13 -14.09
N ALA A 103 12.62 27.39 -13.86
CA ALA A 103 12.04 28.26 -14.87
C ALA A 103 13.10 28.86 -15.82
N PHE A 104 14.30 29.15 -15.32
CA PHE A 104 15.40 29.77 -16.09
C PHE A 104 16.28 28.77 -16.82
N VAL A 105 16.40 27.52 -16.35
CA VAL A 105 17.12 26.45 -17.05
C VAL A 105 16.66 26.29 -18.52
N PRO A 106 15.36 26.40 -18.87
CA PRO A 106 14.90 26.35 -20.27
C PRO A 106 14.87 27.69 -21.05
N LEU A 107 15.27 28.84 -20.48
CA LEU A 107 15.07 30.14 -21.14
C LEU A 107 16.32 30.74 -21.80
N SER A 108 16.16 31.13 -23.06
CA SER A 108 16.99 32.12 -23.73
C SER A 108 16.36 33.51 -23.55
N VAL A 109 17.02 34.39 -22.80
CA VAL A 109 16.48 35.70 -22.42
C VAL A 109 16.57 36.70 -23.60
N PRO A 110 15.47 37.33 -24.04
CA PRO A 110 15.57 38.48 -24.94
C PRO A 110 15.98 39.73 -24.13
N ASN A 111 17.10 40.32 -24.53
CA ASN A 111 17.72 41.48 -23.86
C ASN A 111 17.01 42.78 -24.25
N ASN A 112 16.02 43.23 -23.46
CA ASN A 112 15.50 44.60 -23.56
C ASN A 112 15.98 45.44 -22.36
N LYS A 113 16.67 46.55 -22.65
CA LYS A 113 17.48 47.32 -21.72
C LYS A 113 16.69 48.33 -20.87
N ASN A 114 15.38 48.46 -21.10
CA ASN A 114 14.60 49.62 -20.62
C ASN A 114 13.42 49.28 -19.69
N SER A 115 13.22 48.03 -19.27
CA SER A 115 12.08 47.67 -18.39
C SER A 115 12.41 47.82 -16.91
N THR A 116 11.40 48.25 -16.13
CA THR A 116 11.49 48.31 -14.66
C THR A 116 11.59 46.89 -14.09
N GLU A 117 12.36 46.70 -13.02
CA GLU A 117 12.53 45.38 -12.38
C GLU A 117 11.17 44.75 -11.99
N TRP A 118 10.18 45.57 -11.64
CA TRP A 118 8.82 45.13 -11.32
C TRP A 118 8.02 44.62 -12.53
N GLU A 119 8.23 45.17 -13.72
CA GLU A 119 7.62 44.64 -14.96
C GLU A 119 8.26 43.33 -15.37
N LYS A 120 9.58 43.16 -15.15
CA LYS A 120 10.25 41.88 -15.37
C LYS A 120 9.68 40.82 -14.43
N VAL A 121 9.46 41.15 -13.15
CA VAL A 121 8.82 40.23 -12.19
C VAL A 121 7.39 39.90 -12.61
N LYS A 122 6.58 40.87 -13.04
CA LYS A 122 5.21 40.62 -13.52
C LYS A 122 5.19 39.75 -14.78
N PHE A 123 6.04 40.07 -15.76
CA PHE A 123 6.20 39.28 -16.99
C PHE A 123 6.65 37.84 -16.70
N LEU A 124 7.57 37.66 -15.74
CA LEU A 124 7.99 36.34 -15.28
C LEU A 124 6.85 35.57 -14.60
N PHE A 125 6.00 36.23 -13.81
CA PHE A 125 4.82 35.60 -13.19
C PHE A 125 3.74 35.22 -14.21
N GLU A 126 3.51 36.07 -15.23
CA GLU A 126 2.59 35.81 -16.34
C GLU A 126 3.08 34.64 -17.21
N GLU A 127 4.38 34.60 -17.53
CA GLU A 127 5.03 33.53 -18.32
C GLU A 127 5.14 32.20 -17.53
N LEU A 128 5.36 32.27 -16.20
CA LEU A 128 5.24 31.10 -15.31
C LEU A 128 3.81 30.55 -15.29
N GLY A 129 2.81 31.43 -15.32
CA GLY A 129 1.39 31.08 -15.30
C GLY A 129 0.87 30.52 -16.63
N SER A 130 1.45 30.91 -17.77
CA SER A 130 0.93 30.57 -19.10
C SER A 130 1.67 29.44 -19.83
N SER A 131 2.96 29.17 -19.57
CA SER A 131 3.73 28.22 -20.42
C SER A 131 4.89 27.49 -19.72
N HIS A 132 5.62 28.13 -18.80
CA HIS A 132 6.87 27.57 -18.23
C HIS A 132 6.74 26.99 -16.82
N GLY A 133 5.57 27.11 -16.16
CA GLY A 133 5.34 26.56 -14.83
C GLY A 133 5.60 25.05 -14.74
N LEU A 134 5.36 24.29 -15.82
CA LEU A 134 5.64 22.85 -15.88
C LEU A 134 7.12 22.53 -15.71
N ALA A 135 8.00 23.29 -16.38
CA ALA A 135 9.44 23.08 -16.30
C ALA A 135 9.97 23.42 -14.89
N ALA A 136 9.49 24.51 -14.31
CA ALA A 136 9.84 24.91 -12.94
C ALA A 136 9.41 23.86 -11.90
N LEU A 137 8.16 23.38 -12.00
CA LEU A 137 7.60 22.37 -11.10
C LEU A 137 8.27 21.01 -11.29
N SER A 138 8.45 20.55 -12.53
CA SER A 138 9.11 19.27 -12.82
C SER A 138 10.56 19.26 -12.34
N PHE A 139 11.31 20.35 -12.51
CA PHE A 139 12.66 20.49 -11.96
C PHE A 139 12.68 20.45 -10.43
N SER A 140 11.76 21.17 -9.78
CA SER A 140 11.65 21.19 -8.32
C SER A 140 11.29 19.81 -7.76
N ILE A 141 10.32 19.13 -8.38
CA ILE A 141 9.91 17.77 -8.00
C ILE A 141 11.01 16.75 -8.27
N SER A 142 11.78 16.90 -9.36
CA SER A 142 12.94 16.04 -9.64
C SER A 142 14.04 16.21 -8.59
N SER A 143 14.29 17.45 -8.15
CA SER A 143 15.22 17.76 -7.05
C SER A 143 14.77 17.12 -5.74
N LEU A 144 13.47 17.20 -5.40
CA LEU A 144 12.90 16.53 -4.22
C LEU A 144 12.98 15.01 -4.34
N THR A 145 12.73 14.47 -5.53
CA THR A 145 12.80 13.03 -5.81
C THR A 145 14.22 12.50 -5.65
N LEU A 146 15.24 13.28 -6.04
CA LEU A 146 16.63 12.95 -5.81
C LEU A 146 16.95 12.83 -4.30
N ILE A 147 16.46 13.78 -3.49
CA ILE A 147 16.59 13.71 -2.03
C ILE A 147 15.83 12.47 -1.49
N GLY A 148 14.64 12.20 -2.02
CA GLY A 148 13.85 11.01 -1.72
C GLY A 148 14.55 9.70 -2.05
N MET A 149 15.31 9.66 -3.14
CA MET A 149 16.13 8.51 -3.53
C MET A 149 17.22 8.23 -2.49
N LEU A 150 17.95 9.26 -2.03
CA LEU A 150 18.95 9.11 -0.98
C LEU A 150 18.33 8.64 0.34
N ALA A 151 17.14 9.16 0.67
CA ALA A 151 16.36 8.70 1.81
C ALA A 151 15.91 7.24 1.65
N ALA A 152 15.51 6.82 0.45
CA ALA A 152 15.12 5.43 0.18
C ALA A 152 16.32 4.47 0.29
N ILE A 153 17.48 4.84 -0.26
CA ILE A 153 18.70 4.02 -0.16
C ILE A 153 19.10 3.82 1.32
N THR A 154 18.99 4.87 2.14
CA THR A 154 19.38 4.80 3.56
C THR A 154 18.33 4.06 4.41
N TYR A 155 17.06 4.46 4.32
CA TYR A 155 16.01 3.97 5.22
C TYR A 155 15.25 2.77 4.67
N THR A 156 14.92 2.75 3.38
CA THR A 156 14.18 1.64 2.76
C THR A 156 15.06 0.42 2.61
N ALA A 157 16.31 0.55 2.12
CA ALA A 157 17.19 -0.62 1.95
C ALA A 157 17.52 -1.30 3.30
N TYR A 158 17.81 -0.51 4.33
CA TYR A 158 17.98 -1.05 5.69
C TYR A 158 16.66 -1.60 6.25
N GLY A 159 15.54 -0.92 6.00
CA GLY A 159 14.21 -1.38 6.37
C GLY A 159 13.88 -2.76 5.80
N MET A 160 14.19 -2.98 4.52
CA MET A 160 13.95 -4.25 3.83
C MET A 160 14.78 -5.40 4.40
N SER A 161 16.01 -5.16 4.86
CA SER A 161 16.83 -6.19 5.50
C SER A 161 16.45 -6.41 6.97
N ALA A 162 16.18 -5.34 7.72
CA ALA A 162 15.91 -5.43 9.15
C ALA A 162 14.49 -5.92 9.48
N LEU A 163 13.49 -5.64 8.63
CA LEU A 163 12.10 -6.01 8.87
C LEU A 163 11.87 -7.54 8.96
N PRO A 164 12.28 -8.36 7.97
CA PRO A 164 12.14 -9.81 8.07
C PRO A 164 12.95 -10.39 9.22
N LEU A 165 14.16 -9.88 9.48
CA LEU A 165 14.99 -10.34 10.61
C LEU A 165 14.33 -10.07 11.97
N ASN A 166 13.69 -8.91 12.14
CA ASN A 166 12.96 -8.58 13.37
C ASN A 166 11.65 -9.39 13.52
N LEU A 167 11.00 -9.73 12.41
CA LEU A 167 9.82 -10.61 12.41
C LEU A 167 10.20 -12.04 12.80
N ILE A 168 11.22 -12.61 12.15
CA ILE A 168 11.72 -13.97 12.42
C ILE A 168 12.22 -14.11 13.86
N LYS A 169 12.90 -13.09 14.41
CA LYS A 169 13.38 -13.11 15.80
C LYS A 169 12.25 -12.95 16.83
N GLY A 170 11.10 -12.40 16.44
CA GLY A 170 9.95 -12.17 17.30
C GLY A 170 8.91 -13.30 17.32
N THR A 171 8.80 -14.05 16.22
CA THR A 171 8.01 -15.29 16.16
C THR A 171 8.93 -16.47 16.47
N ARG A 172 8.81 -17.09 17.64
CA ARG A 172 9.40 -18.42 17.88
C ARG A 172 8.93 -19.33 16.73
N SER A 173 9.87 -19.83 15.94
CA SER A 173 9.54 -20.51 14.69
C SER A 173 8.66 -21.72 14.99
N ALA A 174 7.49 -21.81 14.34
CA ALA A 174 6.59 -22.96 14.46
C ALA A 174 7.32 -24.27 14.09
N ALA A 175 8.32 -24.21 13.21
CA ALA A 175 9.16 -25.36 12.87
C ALA A 175 10.12 -25.75 14.02
N TYR A 176 10.61 -24.78 14.79
CA TYR A 176 11.44 -25.05 15.97
C TYR A 176 10.57 -25.60 17.11
N GLU A 177 9.36 -25.04 17.32
CA GLU A 177 8.40 -25.59 18.28
C GLU A 177 7.90 -26.99 17.89
N ARG A 178 7.81 -27.30 16.60
CA ARG A 178 7.55 -28.67 16.11
C ARG A 178 8.69 -29.60 16.48
N LEU A 179 9.94 -29.21 16.19
CA LEU A 179 11.13 -30.02 16.49
C LEU A 179 11.23 -30.35 17.99
N GLU A 180 11.02 -29.36 18.85
CA GLU A 180 11.06 -29.52 20.31
C GLU A 180 9.90 -30.38 20.83
N ASN A 181 8.69 -30.23 20.29
CA ASN A 181 7.58 -31.14 20.64
C ASN A 181 7.84 -32.57 20.16
N THR A 182 8.50 -32.78 19.00
CA THR A 182 8.86 -34.12 18.51
C THR A 182 9.89 -34.78 19.41
N GLU A 183 10.93 -34.05 19.83
CA GLU A 183 11.94 -34.52 20.79
C GLU A 183 11.30 -34.90 22.14
N ASP A 184 10.43 -34.05 22.67
CA ASP A 184 9.70 -34.32 23.93
C ASP A 184 8.76 -35.55 23.82
N ILE A 185 8.13 -35.76 22.65
CA ILE A 185 7.28 -36.93 22.41
C ILE A 185 8.12 -38.21 22.39
N GLU A 186 9.26 -38.19 21.70
CA GLU A 186 10.17 -39.34 21.62
C GLU A 186 10.73 -39.71 23.01
N GLU A 187 11.14 -38.74 23.82
CA GLU A 187 11.65 -38.98 25.19
C GLU A 187 10.58 -39.62 26.09
N VAL A 188 9.34 -39.09 26.02
CA VAL A 188 8.22 -39.61 26.81
C VAL A 188 7.83 -41.02 26.36
N GLU A 189 7.81 -41.29 25.04
CA GLU A 189 7.54 -42.65 24.52
C GLU A 189 8.60 -43.66 24.95
N GLN A 190 9.88 -43.28 24.94
CA GLN A 190 10.98 -44.13 25.41
C GLN A 190 10.84 -44.47 26.91
N HIS A 191 10.46 -43.50 27.74
CA HIS A 191 10.22 -43.74 29.17
C HIS A 191 9.01 -44.65 29.42
N ILE A 192 7.92 -44.49 28.65
CA ILE A 192 6.76 -45.39 28.73
C ILE A 192 7.16 -46.81 28.34
N GLN A 193 7.94 -46.99 27.27
CA GLN A 193 8.43 -48.30 26.84
C GLN A 193 9.35 -48.95 27.89
N THR A 194 10.20 -48.16 28.55
CA THR A 194 11.11 -48.63 29.62
C THR A 194 10.35 -49.07 30.87
N ILE A 195 9.28 -48.36 31.25
CA ILE A 195 8.43 -48.77 32.38
C ILE A 195 7.62 -50.02 31.99
N LYS A 196 7.14 -50.09 30.74
CA LYS A 196 6.39 -51.24 30.23
C LYS A 196 7.25 -52.50 30.13
N SER A 197 8.53 -52.38 29.76
CA SER A 197 9.47 -53.51 29.72
C SER A 197 9.79 -54.05 31.11
N LYS A 198 9.96 -53.17 32.11
CA LYS A 198 10.12 -53.55 33.54
C LYS A 198 8.89 -54.28 34.10
N SER A 199 7.72 -54.08 33.51
CA SER A 199 6.47 -54.72 33.93
C SER A 199 6.20 -56.08 33.27
N LYS A 200 7.05 -56.53 32.33
CA LYS A 200 6.82 -57.76 31.56
C LYS A 200 6.97 -59.05 32.39
N ASP A 201 7.52 -58.94 33.61
CA ASP A 201 7.73 -60.03 34.57
C ASP A 201 6.45 -60.51 35.29
N GLY A 202 5.25 -60.08 34.86
CA GLY A 202 3.96 -60.51 35.43
C GLY A 202 3.66 -59.99 36.85
N ARG A 203 4.55 -59.19 37.44
CA ARG A 203 4.33 -58.54 38.74
C ARG A 203 3.47 -57.28 38.60
N PRO A 204 2.51 -57.03 39.53
CA PRO A 204 1.69 -55.82 39.50
C PRO A 204 2.57 -54.55 39.58
N LEU A 205 2.32 -53.56 38.72
CA LEU A 205 3.08 -52.30 38.74
C LEU A 205 3.06 -51.67 40.14
N PRO A 206 4.21 -51.25 40.68
CA PRO A 206 4.27 -50.46 41.91
C PRO A 206 3.36 -49.23 41.81
N ALA A 207 2.69 -48.88 42.91
CA ALA A 207 1.77 -47.73 42.94
C ALA A 207 2.46 -46.40 42.57
N ARG A 208 3.79 -46.30 42.74
CA ARG A 208 4.62 -45.17 42.31
C ARG A 208 4.76 -45.12 40.79
N ASP A 209 5.09 -46.25 40.15
CA ASP A 209 5.27 -46.33 38.70
C ASP A 209 3.95 -46.15 37.95
N LYS A 210 2.84 -46.61 38.55
CA LYS A 210 1.49 -46.37 38.02
C LYS A 210 1.11 -44.88 38.00
N ARG A 211 1.61 -44.08 38.95
CA ARG A 211 1.42 -42.62 38.97
C ARG A 211 2.34 -41.93 37.96
N ALA A 212 3.60 -42.37 37.84
CA ALA A 212 4.54 -41.85 36.84
C ALA A 212 4.05 -42.09 35.41
N LEU A 213 3.53 -43.29 35.12
CA LEU A 213 3.00 -43.64 33.81
C LEU A 213 1.78 -42.78 33.44
N LYS A 214 0.85 -42.54 34.39
CA LYS A 214 -0.27 -41.61 34.17
C LYS A 214 0.20 -40.19 33.85
N GLN A 215 1.22 -39.69 34.56
CA GLN A 215 1.76 -38.36 34.34
C GLN A 215 2.41 -38.21 32.96
N PHE A 216 3.15 -39.23 32.51
CA PHE A 216 3.75 -39.25 31.17
C PHE A 216 2.69 -39.32 30.06
N GLU A 217 1.65 -40.12 30.27
CA GLU A 217 0.54 -40.22 29.31
C GLU A 217 -0.25 -38.91 29.22
N GLU A 218 -0.45 -38.20 30.33
CA GLU A 218 -1.03 -36.86 30.34
C GLU A 218 -0.15 -35.83 29.60
N ARG A 219 1.18 -35.85 29.84
CA ARG A 219 2.12 -34.99 29.09
C ARG A 219 2.06 -35.28 27.59
N LEU A 220 2.05 -36.54 27.18
CA LEU A 220 1.98 -36.94 25.76
C LEU A 220 0.67 -36.47 25.11
N ARG A 221 -0.47 -36.55 25.83
CA ARG A 221 -1.74 -35.99 25.35
C ARG A 221 -1.69 -34.47 25.19
N THR A 222 -0.96 -33.75 26.03
CA THR A 222 -0.81 -32.30 25.90
C THR A 222 0.09 -31.90 24.72
N LEU A 223 1.21 -32.60 24.50
CA LEU A 223 2.12 -32.37 23.38
C LEU A 223 1.42 -32.67 22.03
N ARG A 224 0.75 -33.82 21.92
CA ARG A 224 -0.03 -34.21 20.73
C ARG A 224 -1.25 -33.31 20.45
N LYS A 225 -1.75 -32.58 21.46
CA LYS A 225 -2.77 -31.52 21.25
C LYS A 225 -2.15 -30.25 20.65
N ARG A 226 -0.94 -29.86 21.07
CA ARG A 226 -0.23 -28.67 20.54
C ARG A 226 0.19 -28.86 19.08
N GLU A 227 0.66 -30.05 18.72
CA GLU A 227 1.05 -30.42 17.36
C GLU A 227 -0.09 -30.20 16.35
N ARG A 228 -1.29 -30.72 16.65
CA ARG A 228 -2.48 -30.57 15.81
C ARG A 228 -2.94 -29.12 15.65
N HIS A 229 -2.73 -28.27 16.66
CA HIS A 229 -3.02 -26.84 16.56
C HIS A 229 -2.03 -26.11 15.65
N LEU A 230 -0.74 -26.43 15.75
CA LEU A 230 0.29 -25.87 14.87
C LEU A 230 0.04 -26.28 13.41
N GLU A 231 -0.37 -27.52 13.18
CA GLU A 231 -0.70 -28.05 11.83
C GLU A 231 -1.96 -27.41 11.23
N PHE A 232 -2.98 -27.16 12.06
CA PHE A 232 -4.19 -26.48 11.63
C PHE A 232 -3.95 -25.00 11.25
N ILE A 233 -3.11 -24.27 11.98
CA ILE A 233 -2.79 -22.87 11.68
C ILE A 233 -2.03 -22.74 10.36
N GLU A 234 -1.06 -23.62 10.14
CA GLU A 234 -0.23 -23.66 8.93
C GLU A 234 -1.07 -23.98 7.69
N ASN A 235 -1.84 -25.07 7.74
CA ASN A 235 -2.62 -25.52 6.58
C ASN A 235 -3.88 -24.69 6.35
N SER A 236 -4.58 -24.19 7.38
CA SER A 236 -5.83 -23.45 7.17
C SER A 236 -5.58 -22.05 6.58
N TRP A 237 -4.51 -21.37 6.98
CA TRP A 237 -4.26 -20.01 6.51
C TRP A 237 -3.66 -19.99 5.10
N TRP A 238 -2.67 -20.83 4.82
CA TRP A 238 -2.06 -20.93 3.49
C TRP A 238 -3.00 -21.52 2.43
N THR A 239 -3.80 -22.53 2.76
CA THR A 239 -4.75 -23.10 1.77
C THR A 239 -5.95 -22.19 1.54
N LYS A 240 -6.43 -21.45 2.56
CA LYS A 240 -7.46 -20.40 2.37
C LYS A 240 -6.94 -19.22 1.58
N PHE A 241 -5.69 -18.80 1.81
CA PHE A 241 -5.06 -17.72 1.07
C PHE A 241 -4.82 -18.12 -0.40
N CYS A 242 -4.19 -19.28 -0.64
CA CYS A 242 -3.98 -19.82 -1.99
C CYS A 242 -5.30 -20.16 -2.70
N GLY A 243 -6.34 -20.58 -1.97
CA GLY A 243 -7.68 -20.83 -2.51
C GLY A 243 -8.44 -19.55 -2.86
N ALA A 244 -8.35 -18.52 -2.02
CA ALA A 244 -8.93 -17.20 -2.27
C ALA A 244 -8.25 -16.45 -3.43
N LEU A 245 -7.02 -16.83 -3.78
CA LEU A 245 -6.28 -16.31 -4.93
C LEU A 245 -6.68 -16.96 -6.27
N ARG A 246 -7.40 -18.09 -6.29
CA ARG A 246 -7.78 -18.80 -7.53
C ARG A 246 -8.79 -18.08 -8.45
N PRO A 247 -9.81 -17.34 -7.97
CA PRO A 247 -10.76 -16.66 -8.86
C PRO A 247 -10.28 -15.29 -9.37
N LEU A 248 -9.07 -14.82 -9.02
CA LEU A 248 -8.57 -13.48 -9.38
C LEU A 248 -7.91 -13.43 -10.76
N LYS A 249 -8.52 -14.07 -11.74
CA LYS A 249 -8.06 -14.01 -13.13
C LYS A 249 -8.68 -12.78 -13.80
N VAL A 250 -7.82 -11.87 -14.24
CA VAL A 250 -8.05 -10.75 -15.18
C VAL A 250 -8.49 -9.42 -14.54
N PHE A 251 -7.50 -8.52 -14.33
CA PHE A 251 -7.53 -7.05 -14.22
C PHE A 251 -7.69 -6.26 -12.89
N PRO A 252 -8.20 -6.76 -11.74
CA PRO A 252 -8.11 -6.03 -10.46
C PRO A 252 -6.95 -6.48 -9.54
N LEU A 253 -6.33 -7.64 -9.80
CA LEU A 253 -5.25 -8.18 -8.96
C LEU A 253 -4.01 -7.29 -8.98
N ASP A 254 -3.66 -6.73 -10.14
CA ASP A 254 -2.43 -5.93 -10.29
C ASP A 254 -2.50 -4.63 -9.45
N TYR A 255 -3.67 -4.01 -9.32
CA TYR A 255 -3.86 -2.85 -8.44
C TYR A 255 -3.70 -3.20 -6.96
N ILE A 256 -4.21 -4.37 -6.55
CA ILE A 256 -4.02 -4.89 -5.19
C ILE A 256 -2.53 -5.17 -4.96
N LEU A 257 -1.85 -5.78 -5.92
CA LEU A 257 -0.41 -6.06 -5.87
C LEU A 257 0.41 -4.77 -5.76
N ILE A 258 0.17 -3.77 -6.61
CA ILE A 258 0.84 -2.46 -6.56
C ILE A 258 0.58 -1.78 -5.21
N THR A 259 -0.66 -1.83 -4.71
CA THR A 259 -1.00 -1.26 -3.39
C THR A 259 -0.24 -1.96 -2.26
N ILE A 260 -0.16 -3.30 -2.29
CA ILE A 260 0.61 -4.09 -1.32
C ILE A 260 2.10 -3.74 -1.41
N ILE A 261 2.65 -3.60 -2.61
CA ILE A 261 4.04 -3.21 -2.82
C ILE A 261 4.30 -1.81 -2.23
N ILE A 262 3.47 -0.82 -2.52
CA ILE A 262 3.62 0.54 -1.97
C ILE A 262 3.52 0.51 -0.43
N MET A 263 2.53 -0.21 0.13
CA MET A 263 2.40 -0.36 1.58
C MET A 263 3.61 -1.05 2.20
N TYR A 264 4.18 -2.06 1.54
CA TYR A 264 5.41 -2.72 1.96
C TYR A 264 6.61 -1.76 1.95
N PHE A 265 6.77 -0.95 0.91
CA PHE A 265 7.81 0.09 0.84
C PHE A 265 7.68 1.13 1.96
N ILE A 266 6.46 1.56 2.29
CA ILE A 266 6.20 2.46 3.41
C ILE A 266 6.54 1.78 4.75
N PHE A 267 6.08 0.54 4.95
CA PHE A 267 6.27 -0.17 6.22
C PHE A 267 7.74 -0.51 6.49
N THR A 268 8.47 -0.92 5.46
CA THR A 268 9.93 -1.16 5.55
C THR A 268 10.68 0.13 5.85
N SER A 269 10.36 1.24 5.16
CA SER A 269 10.95 2.56 5.45
C SER A 269 10.68 3.00 6.88
N MET A 270 9.46 2.81 7.38
CA MET A 270 9.09 3.07 8.79
C MET A 270 9.90 2.24 9.77
N ALA A 271 10.11 0.95 9.49
CA ALA A 271 10.94 0.09 10.32
C ALA A 271 12.42 0.49 10.28
N GLY A 272 12.92 0.91 9.12
CA GLY A 272 14.28 1.40 8.96
C GLY A 272 14.54 2.68 9.75
N ILE A 273 13.67 3.68 9.60
CA ILE A 273 13.73 4.94 10.36
C ILE A 273 13.64 4.68 11.87
N ARG A 274 12.78 3.75 12.31
CA ARG A 274 12.65 3.39 13.73
C ARG A 274 13.92 2.76 14.31
N ASN A 275 14.59 1.90 13.55
CA ASN A 275 15.74 1.14 14.02
C ASN A 275 17.04 1.94 13.98
N ILE A 276 17.27 2.74 12.93
CA ILE A 276 18.47 3.59 12.79
C ILE A 276 18.31 4.92 13.56
N GLY A 277 17.10 5.49 13.56
CA GLY A 277 16.86 6.89 13.93
C GLY A 277 17.06 7.84 12.74
N ILE A 278 16.75 9.13 12.94
CA ILE A 278 16.88 10.15 11.90
C ILE A 278 18.32 10.66 11.86
N TRP A 279 18.99 10.51 10.71
CA TRP A 279 20.34 11.01 10.45
C TRP A 279 20.31 12.32 9.66
N PHE A 280 21.18 13.25 10.02
CA PHE A 280 21.46 14.46 9.25
C PHE A 280 22.96 14.58 8.99
N PHE A 281 23.36 14.44 7.72
CA PHE A 281 24.73 14.50 7.17
C PHE A 281 25.78 13.52 7.74
N TRP A 282 25.81 13.26 9.03
CA TRP A 282 26.58 12.17 9.71
C TRP A 282 26.24 12.06 11.21
N ILE A 283 25.37 12.94 11.72
CA ILE A 283 25.02 13.04 13.13
C ILE A 283 23.61 12.48 13.31
N ARG A 284 23.43 11.62 14.32
CA ARG A 284 22.13 11.08 14.68
C ARG A 284 21.34 12.13 15.47
N LEU A 285 20.37 12.77 14.81
CA LEU A 285 19.60 13.90 15.35
C LEU A 285 18.50 13.44 16.32
N TYR A 286 17.66 12.49 15.89
CA TYR A 286 16.54 12.00 16.70
C TYR A 286 16.59 10.47 16.85
N LYS A 287 16.54 10.01 18.10
CA LYS A 287 16.33 8.59 18.43
C LYS A 287 14.85 8.33 18.65
N ILE A 288 14.22 7.62 17.72
CA ILE A 288 12.80 7.29 17.80
C ILE A 288 12.58 6.19 18.83
N ARG A 289 11.78 6.49 19.87
CA ARG A 289 11.33 5.51 20.87
C ARG A 289 9.82 5.37 20.81
N ARG A 290 9.32 4.14 20.73
CA ARG A 290 7.88 3.85 20.64
C ARG A 290 7.16 4.45 21.86
N GLY A 291 6.17 5.31 21.63
CA GLY A 291 5.34 5.93 22.67
C GLY A 291 5.93 7.18 23.35
N ARG A 292 7.14 7.63 23.00
CA ARG A 292 7.74 8.89 23.53
C ARG A 292 8.52 9.65 22.46
N THR A 293 7.94 9.86 21.28
CA THR A 293 8.54 10.71 20.24
C THR A 293 8.07 12.15 20.41
N ARG A 294 9.00 13.11 20.38
CA ARG A 294 8.65 14.53 20.30
C ARG A 294 7.89 14.82 18.99
N PRO A 295 6.93 15.76 18.98
CA PRO A 295 6.15 16.09 17.78
C PRO A 295 7.05 16.50 16.61
N GLN A 296 8.15 17.20 16.88
CA GLN A 296 9.17 17.56 15.88
C GLN A 296 9.77 16.35 15.14
N ALA A 297 10.11 15.29 15.86
CA ALA A 297 10.67 14.08 15.25
C ALA A 297 9.64 13.36 14.37
N LEU A 298 8.35 13.45 14.71
CA LEU A 298 7.26 12.93 13.90
C LEU A 298 7.13 13.72 12.58
N LEU A 299 7.32 15.05 12.61
CA LEU A 299 7.32 15.89 11.42
C LEU A 299 8.47 15.56 10.47
N PHE A 300 9.69 15.39 10.98
CA PHE A 300 10.83 14.95 10.16
C PHE A 300 10.62 13.56 9.58
N LEU A 301 10.07 12.62 10.37
CA LEU A 301 9.69 11.30 9.88
C LEU A 301 8.64 11.42 8.75
N CYS A 302 7.61 12.25 8.92
CA CYS A 302 6.60 12.50 7.89
C CYS A 302 7.22 13.09 6.61
N MET A 303 8.15 14.05 6.74
CA MET A 303 8.87 14.64 5.62
C MET A 303 9.68 13.59 4.85
N ILE A 304 10.46 12.76 5.56
CA ILE A 304 11.27 11.70 4.95
C ILE A 304 10.37 10.68 4.24
N LEU A 305 9.27 10.25 4.87
CA LEU A 305 8.32 9.33 4.24
C LEU A 305 7.67 9.93 3.00
N LEU A 306 7.29 11.21 3.02
CA LEU A 306 6.69 11.90 1.88
C LEU A 306 7.67 11.89 0.69
N LEU A 307 8.95 12.19 0.93
CA LEU A 307 9.99 12.15 -0.10
C LEU A 307 10.26 10.73 -0.63
N ILE A 308 10.25 9.72 0.24
CA ILE A 308 10.37 8.31 -0.17
C ILE A 308 9.16 7.89 -1.02
N VAL A 309 7.94 8.24 -0.61
CA VAL A 309 6.71 7.94 -1.37
C VAL A 309 6.74 8.64 -2.72
N LEU A 310 7.18 9.90 -2.79
CA LEU A 310 7.36 10.63 -4.04
C LEU A 310 8.34 9.90 -4.98
N HIS A 311 9.49 9.46 -4.46
CA HIS A 311 10.45 8.67 -5.22
C HIS A 311 9.88 7.32 -5.68
N THR A 312 9.19 6.58 -4.80
CA THR A 312 8.55 5.31 -5.16
C THR A 312 7.50 5.52 -6.26
N SER A 313 6.73 6.60 -6.19
CA SER A 313 5.73 6.95 -7.22
C SER A 313 6.40 7.20 -8.58
N TYR A 314 7.51 7.94 -8.59
CA TYR A 314 8.30 8.18 -9.80
C TYR A 314 8.93 6.88 -10.35
N MET A 315 9.45 6.01 -9.49
CA MET A 315 9.99 4.70 -9.90
C MET A 315 8.92 3.80 -10.50
N ILE A 316 7.69 3.79 -9.98
CA ILE A 316 6.58 3.00 -10.54
C ILE A 316 6.24 3.48 -11.96
N TYR A 317 6.23 4.80 -12.19
CA TYR A 317 6.02 5.37 -13.53
C TYR A 317 7.09 4.90 -14.52
N SER A 318 8.35 4.80 -14.08
CA SER A 318 9.45 4.32 -14.92
C SER A 318 9.44 2.81 -15.16
N LEU A 319 9.08 2.01 -14.15
CA LEU A 319 9.12 0.55 -14.23
C LEU A 319 7.95 -0.02 -15.03
N ALA A 320 6.77 0.59 -14.88
CA ALA A 320 5.54 0.03 -15.41
C ALA A 320 4.57 1.15 -15.86
N PRO A 321 4.94 1.93 -16.90
CA PRO A 321 4.15 3.06 -17.38
C PRO A 321 2.74 2.65 -17.82
N GLN A 322 2.60 1.41 -18.31
CA GLN A 322 1.32 0.82 -18.72
C GLN A 322 0.31 0.72 -17.56
N TYR A 323 0.77 0.56 -16.30
CA TYR A 323 -0.11 0.49 -15.14
C TYR A 323 -0.53 1.87 -14.61
N VAL A 324 0.24 2.92 -14.92
CA VAL A 324 -0.05 4.29 -14.48
C VAL A 324 -0.85 5.06 -15.53
N MET A 325 -0.67 4.73 -16.82
CA MET A 325 -1.40 5.38 -17.92
C MET A 325 -2.75 4.72 -18.27
N TYR A 326 -3.03 3.49 -17.81
CA TYR A 326 -4.35 2.89 -18.02
C TYR A 326 -5.40 3.56 -17.11
N GLY A 327 -6.10 4.55 -17.68
CA GLY A 327 -7.26 5.20 -17.06
C GLY A 327 -8.43 4.22 -16.89
N SER A 328 -9.19 4.41 -15.81
CA SER A 328 -10.38 3.62 -15.47
C SER A 328 -11.38 3.59 -16.63
N GLN A 329 -11.42 2.48 -17.38
CA GLN A 329 -12.60 2.14 -18.16
C GLN A 329 -13.60 1.50 -17.19
N ASN A 330 -14.56 2.23 -16.64
CA ASN A 330 -15.86 1.73 -16.16
C ASN A 330 -15.95 0.51 -15.19
N TYR A 331 -14.90 0.09 -14.47
CA TYR A 331 -14.97 -1.15 -13.66
C TYR A 331 -15.21 -0.97 -12.15
N LEU A 332 -15.17 0.26 -11.60
CA LEU A 332 -15.43 0.47 -10.17
C LEU A 332 -16.90 0.15 -9.79
N ILE A 333 -17.84 0.51 -10.68
CA ILE A 333 -19.28 0.25 -10.50
C ILE A 333 -19.55 -1.26 -10.61
N VAL A 334 -18.91 -1.95 -11.55
CA VAL A 334 -19.02 -3.41 -11.71
C VAL A 334 -18.42 -4.15 -10.51
N PHE A 335 -17.35 -3.64 -9.91
CA PHE A 335 -16.73 -4.20 -8.70
C PHE A 335 -17.61 -4.03 -7.45
N LEU A 336 -18.21 -2.85 -7.25
CA LEU A 336 -19.18 -2.62 -6.17
C LEU A 336 -20.41 -3.53 -6.32
N ILE A 337 -20.95 -3.65 -7.54
CA ILE A 337 -22.07 -4.54 -7.83
C ILE A 337 -21.66 -6.01 -7.61
N GLY A 338 -20.47 -6.43 -8.05
CA GLY A 338 -19.94 -7.78 -7.84
C GLY A 338 -19.70 -8.11 -6.37
N LEU A 339 -19.25 -7.15 -5.57
CA LEU A 339 -19.01 -7.29 -4.13
C LEU A 339 -20.34 -7.35 -3.36
N ILE A 340 -21.34 -6.55 -3.77
CA ILE A 340 -22.71 -6.62 -3.25
C ILE A 340 -23.36 -7.96 -3.61
N VAL A 341 -23.23 -8.44 -4.85
CA VAL A 341 -23.77 -9.74 -5.29
C VAL A 341 -23.09 -10.90 -4.57
N SER A 342 -21.78 -10.84 -4.35
CA SER A 342 -21.05 -11.86 -3.57
C SER A 342 -21.46 -11.85 -2.08
N CYS A 343 -21.61 -10.67 -1.47
CA CYS A 343 -22.11 -10.53 -0.10
C CYS A 343 -23.57 -10.95 0.07
N CYS A 344 -24.41 -10.76 -0.96
CA CYS A 344 -25.80 -11.21 -0.95
C CYS A 344 -25.95 -12.71 -1.21
N LYS A 345 -25.04 -13.34 -1.96
CA LYS A 345 -25.10 -14.78 -2.28
C LYS A 345 -24.47 -15.66 -1.19
N GLY A 346 -23.55 -15.12 -0.39
CA GLY A 346 -22.95 -15.80 0.77
C GLY A 346 -23.82 -15.86 2.04
N LYS A 347 -25.01 -15.26 2.03
CA LYS A 347 -25.94 -15.25 3.18
C LYS A 347 -27.18 -16.13 3.02
N LYS A 348 -27.30 -16.89 1.92
CA LYS A 348 -28.38 -17.87 1.75
C LYS A 348 -27.88 -19.28 2.10
N SER A 349 -27.53 -19.49 3.36
CA SER A 349 -27.48 -20.82 3.95
C SER A 349 -28.55 -20.91 5.03
N VAL A 350 -29.49 -21.84 4.81
CA VAL A 350 -30.07 -22.66 5.87
C VAL A 350 -30.87 -21.88 6.91
N ILE A 351 -32.14 -21.60 6.59
CA ILE A 351 -33.32 -21.63 7.48
C ILE A 351 -34.54 -21.77 6.52
N GLU A 352 -35.52 -22.59 6.90
CA GLU A 352 -36.68 -23.16 6.15
C GLU A 352 -36.38 -24.49 5.42
N GLY A 353 -36.89 -25.63 5.86
CA GLY A 353 -37.80 -25.89 6.97
C GLY A 353 -38.25 -27.35 7.04
N VAL A 354 -38.74 -27.69 8.23
CA VAL A 354 -39.86 -28.59 8.53
C VAL A 354 -39.63 -30.10 8.41
N ASP A 355 -39.37 -30.70 9.58
CA ASP A 355 -40.15 -31.78 10.21
C ASP A 355 -41.05 -32.67 9.33
N GLU A 356 -40.76 -33.97 9.31
CA GLU A 356 -41.81 -35.00 9.32
C GLU A 356 -41.45 -36.08 10.35
N ASP A 357 -42.46 -36.36 11.18
CA ASP A 357 -42.50 -37.20 12.36
C ASP A 357 -42.38 -38.71 12.05
N SER A 358 -42.11 -39.46 13.13
CA SER A 358 -42.68 -40.78 13.46
C SER A 358 -42.64 -41.90 12.40
N ASP A 359 -41.89 -42.96 12.66
CA ASP A 359 -42.47 -44.09 13.39
C ASP A 359 -41.46 -45.19 13.71
N ILE A 360 -41.69 -45.74 14.88
CA ILE A 360 -41.11 -46.96 15.43
C ILE A 360 -41.80 -48.15 14.75
N SER A 361 -41.03 -49.13 14.29
CA SER A 361 -41.54 -50.49 14.10
C SER A 361 -40.39 -51.48 14.18
N ASP A 362 -40.56 -52.38 15.15
CA ASP A 362 -39.73 -53.52 15.50
C ASP A 362 -39.54 -54.52 14.34
N ASP A 363 -38.44 -55.27 14.43
CA ASP A 363 -38.35 -56.73 14.31
C ASP A 363 -37.06 -57.21 13.61
N GLU A 364 -36.10 -57.64 14.43
CA GLU A 364 -35.26 -58.81 14.13
C GLU A 364 -36.16 -60.06 14.12
N PRO A 365 -35.89 -61.13 13.34
CA PRO A 365 -34.75 -62.00 13.67
C PRO A 365 -34.10 -62.77 12.51
N SER A 366 -32.87 -63.20 12.79
CA SER A 366 -32.26 -64.49 12.42
C SER A 366 -31.89 -64.78 10.95
N ALA A 367 -30.63 -65.13 10.73
CA ALA A 367 -30.20 -66.53 10.61
C ALA A 367 -28.73 -66.63 10.15
N TYR A 368 -27.82 -67.08 11.04
CA TYR A 368 -27.15 -68.42 11.04
C TYR A 368 -26.30 -68.66 9.78
N SER A 369 -25.03 -69.03 9.79
CA SER A 369 -24.20 -69.75 10.77
C SER A 369 -22.78 -69.89 10.18
N VAL A 370 -21.78 -69.91 11.08
CA VAL A 370 -20.34 -70.21 10.89
C VAL A 370 -19.46 -69.07 10.41
#